data_AF-A0A4V3A7J1-F1
#
_entry.id   AF-A0A4V3A7J1-F1
#
_cell.length_a   1.000
_cell.length_b   1.000
_cell.length_c   1.000
_cell.angle_alpha   90.00
_cell.angle_beta   90.00
_cell.angle_gamma   90.00
#
_symmetry.space_group_name_H-M   'P 1'
#
loop_
_entity.id
_entity.type
_entity.pdbx_description
1 polymer ?
#
loop_
_entity_poly.entity_id
_entity_poly.type
_entity_poly.pdbx_seq_one_letter_code
_entity_poly.pdbx_strand_id
1 'polypeptide(L)'
;MKSTNTIRRRTAVIAAALAAVLGPAAAGAGSAQAAEIPDFANRIVSAASGDVDGDGKVDLVLLLTPDEDAGERDHGLLLMKGAGKDKDRIRPKAYYPDLVWGGLPGGMVGNRPSVTIAANSSIRLLSHNDSVGRHRWSQTLTLAWRDGKMMLAGYTYSSYDTLVKGGDARKCDVNLLTGRGEREVDEDEEQFTLSLGPLTVEDWPRFQDKGFCGIE
;
A
#
# COMPACT_ATOMS: atom_id res chain seq x y z
N MET A 1 45.81 -50.30 -84.90
CA MET A 1 45.03 -49.83 -86.07
C MET A 1 43.59 -49.59 -85.65
N LYS A 2 43.11 -48.36 -85.92
CA LYS A 2 41.74 -47.85 -86.15
C LYS A 2 40.52 -48.56 -85.52
N SER A 3 39.71 -47.72 -84.88
CA SER A 3 38.28 -47.44 -85.13
C SER A 3 37.40 -47.65 -83.89
N THR A 4 36.83 -46.59 -83.30
CA THR A 4 35.72 -45.70 -83.73
C THR A 4 34.46 -46.08 -82.96
N ASN A 5 33.98 -45.11 -82.16
CA ASN A 5 32.61 -44.79 -81.74
C ASN A 5 31.51 -45.85 -81.88
N THR A 6 30.62 -45.93 -80.87
CA THR A 6 29.28 -45.31 -80.95
C THR A 6 28.57 -45.35 -79.59
N ILE A 7 28.04 -44.19 -79.19
CA ILE A 7 27.21 -43.91 -78.03
C ILE A 7 25.77 -44.37 -78.29
N ARG A 8 25.10 -45.02 -77.32
CA ARG A 8 23.64 -44.87 -77.12
C ARG A 8 23.25 -44.88 -75.64
N ARG A 9 22.49 -43.84 -75.28
CA ARG A 9 21.86 -43.53 -74.00
C ARG A 9 20.89 -44.61 -73.52
N ARG A 10 20.70 -44.74 -72.20
CA ARG A 10 19.38 -44.76 -71.55
C ARG A 10 19.51 -44.52 -70.04
N THR A 11 18.69 -43.59 -69.59
CA THR A 11 18.50 -43.07 -68.24
C THR A 11 17.97 -44.14 -67.29
N ALA A 12 18.51 -44.21 -66.07
CA ALA A 12 17.81 -44.79 -64.93
C ALA A 12 18.22 -44.03 -63.66
N VAL A 13 17.22 -43.45 -63.02
CA VAL A 13 17.26 -42.74 -61.75
C VAL A 13 17.57 -43.75 -60.64
N ILE A 14 18.59 -43.49 -59.83
CA ILE A 14 18.72 -44.11 -58.50
C ILE A 14 18.73 -42.97 -57.48
N ALA A 15 17.57 -42.82 -56.83
CA ALA A 15 17.42 -42.01 -55.63
C ALA A 15 18.14 -42.73 -54.48
N ALA A 16 19.13 -42.06 -53.88
CA ALA A 16 19.69 -42.46 -52.60
C ALA A 16 19.04 -41.58 -51.51
N ALA A 17 18.20 -42.19 -50.68
CA ALA A 17 17.56 -41.57 -49.54
C ALA A 17 18.59 -41.32 -48.43
N LEU A 18 18.86 -40.06 -48.11
CA LEU A 18 19.46 -39.67 -46.83
C LEU A 18 18.35 -39.58 -45.78
N ALA A 19 18.20 -40.61 -44.97
CA ALA A 19 17.40 -40.55 -43.75
C ALA A 19 18.15 -39.70 -42.72
N ALA A 20 17.84 -38.41 -42.67
CA ALA A 20 18.24 -37.54 -41.58
C ALA A 20 17.38 -37.89 -40.36
N VAL A 21 18.02 -38.47 -39.33
CA VAL A 21 17.41 -38.71 -38.03
C VAL A 21 17.14 -37.36 -37.37
N LEU A 22 15.88 -36.91 -37.44
CA LEU A 22 15.36 -35.84 -36.60
C LEU A 22 15.24 -36.39 -35.17
N GLY A 23 16.28 -36.20 -34.36
CA GLY A 23 16.17 -36.36 -32.92
C GLY A 23 15.28 -35.22 -32.38
N PRO A 24 14.24 -35.51 -31.58
CA PRO A 24 13.48 -34.45 -30.93
C PRO A 24 14.42 -33.77 -29.93
N ALA A 25 14.75 -32.50 -30.20
CA ALA A 25 15.26 -31.61 -29.19
C ALA A 25 14.17 -31.47 -28.12
N ALA A 26 14.27 -32.26 -27.06
CA ALA A 26 13.49 -32.07 -25.85
C ALA A 26 13.94 -30.73 -25.26
N ALA A 27 13.23 -29.65 -25.63
CA ALA A 27 13.28 -28.40 -24.92
C ALA A 27 12.78 -28.70 -23.50
N GLY A 28 13.73 -28.87 -22.58
CA GLY A 28 13.43 -28.93 -21.16
C GLY A 28 12.81 -27.60 -20.76
N ALA A 29 11.49 -27.54 -20.72
CA ALA A 29 10.77 -26.51 -20.02
C ALA A 29 11.06 -26.72 -18.53
N GLY A 30 12.17 -26.13 -18.07
CA GLY A 30 12.42 -26.00 -16.64
C GLY A 30 11.26 -25.20 -16.05
N SER A 31 10.40 -25.86 -15.29
CA SER A 31 9.40 -25.17 -14.50
C SER A 31 10.16 -24.30 -13.49
N ALA A 32 10.05 -22.99 -13.64
CA ALA A 32 10.53 -22.09 -12.59
C ALA A 32 9.69 -22.37 -11.34
N GLN A 33 10.28 -22.99 -10.32
CA GLN A 33 9.67 -23.05 -9.00
C GLN A 33 9.65 -21.63 -8.44
N ALA A 34 8.44 -21.08 -8.25
CA ALA A 34 8.27 -19.85 -7.51
C ALA A 34 8.72 -20.08 -6.05
N ALA A 35 9.55 -19.18 -5.54
CA ALA A 35 9.85 -19.14 -4.12
C ALA A 35 8.59 -18.77 -3.32
N GLU A 36 8.55 -19.18 -2.06
CA GLU A 36 7.49 -18.80 -1.13
C GLU A 36 7.44 -17.27 -0.96
N ILE A 37 6.23 -16.72 -1.04
CA ILE A 37 6.01 -15.29 -0.81
C ILE A 37 6.06 -15.07 0.71
N PRO A 38 6.85 -14.10 1.22
CA PRO A 38 6.86 -13.78 2.63
C PRO A 38 5.47 -13.45 3.16
N ASP A 39 5.15 -13.93 4.35
CA ASP A 39 3.78 -13.87 4.91
C ASP A 39 3.13 -12.47 4.83
N PHE A 40 3.88 -11.42 5.22
CA PHE A 40 3.37 -10.04 5.21
C PHE A 40 2.82 -9.59 3.85
N ALA A 41 3.31 -10.15 2.74
CA ALA A 41 2.86 -9.76 1.41
C ALA A 41 1.42 -10.22 1.11
N ASN A 42 0.92 -11.25 1.80
CA ASN A 42 -0.48 -11.67 1.73
C ASN A 42 -1.42 -10.75 2.52
N ARG A 43 -0.86 -9.88 3.37
CA ARG A 43 -1.60 -8.99 4.27
C ARG A 43 -1.75 -7.56 3.72
N ILE A 44 -1.15 -7.24 2.57
CA ILE A 44 -1.16 -5.87 2.03
C ILE A 44 -2.57 -5.48 1.57
N VAL A 45 -3.14 -4.42 2.16
CA VAL A 45 -4.46 -3.88 1.78
C VAL A 45 -4.39 -2.59 0.96
N SER A 46 -3.32 -1.82 1.16
CA SER A 46 -3.08 -0.55 0.47
C SER A 46 -1.57 -0.27 0.44
N ALA A 47 -1.12 0.44 -0.58
CA ALA A 47 0.29 0.78 -0.76
C ALA A 47 0.42 2.16 -1.40
N ALA A 48 1.43 2.91 -0.98
CA ALA A 48 1.79 4.20 -1.56
C ALA A 48 3.30 4.32 -1.68
N SER A 49 3.78 4.94 -2.75
CA SER A 49 5.19 5.27 -2.94
C SER A 49 5.39 6.78 -3.07
N GLY A 50 6.52 7.26 -2.57
CA GLY A 50 6.83 8.68 -2.50
C GLY A 50 8.03 8.93 -1.58
N ASP A 51 8.52 10.16 -1.55
CA ASP A 51 9.62 10.56 -0.67
C ASP A 51 9.06 10.93 0.71
N VAL A 52 9.26 10.08 1.72
CA VAL A 52 8.65 10.25 3.05
C VAL A 52 9.54 11.08 3.97
N ASP A 53 10.86 11.03 3.81
CA ASP A 53 11.80 11.77 4.66
C ASP A 53 12.42 13.01 4.01
N GLY A 54 12.06 13.29 2.76
CA GLY A 54 12.51 14.46 2.01
C GLY A 54 13.92 14.31 1.45
N ASP A 55 14.46 13.10 1.36
CA ASP A 55 15.83 12.84 0.91
C ASP A 55 15.97 12.70 -0.62
N GLY A 56 14.86 12.87 -1.34
CA GLY A 56 14.76 12.78 -2.79
C GLY A 56 14.68 11.36 -3.34
N LYS A 57 14.59 10.34 -2.48
CA LYS A 57 14.46 8.93 -2.89
C LYS A 57 13.02 8.45 -2.72
N VAL A 58 12.67 7.44 -3.50
CA VAL A 58 11.36 6.82 -3.40
C VAL A 58 11.36 5.82 -2.25
N ASP A 59 10.47 6.05 -1.29
CA ASP A 59 10.07 5.13 -0.23
C ASP A 59 8.78 4.40 -0.61
N LEU A 60 8.46 3.37 0.17
CA LEU A 60 7.25 2.56 0.04
C LEU A 60 6.60 2.42 1.41
N VAL A 61 5.31 2.72 1.47
CA VAL A 61 4.47 2.55 2.66
C VAL A 61 3.40 1.54 2.33
N LEU A 62 3.32 0.48 3.13
CA LEU A 62 2.33 -0.58 3.02
C LEU A 62 1.42 -0.54 4.23
N LEU A 63 0.12 -0.57 3.99
CA LEU A 63 -0.88 -0.84 5.01
C LEU A 63 -1.18 -2.33 4.99
N LEU A 64 -1.05 -3.00 6.13
CA LEU A 64 -1.20 -4.44 6.30
C LEU A 64 -2.44 -4.73 7.15
N THR A 65 -3.15 -5.82 6.87
CA THR A 65 -4.15 -6.36 7.81
C THR A 65 -3.50 -6.68 9.16
N PRO A 66 -4.28 -6.66 10.26
CA PRO A 66 -3.80 -7.07 11.57
C PRO A 66 -3.15 -8.46 11.52
N ASP A 67 -2.04 -8.62 12.22
CA ASP A 67 -1.45 -9.91 12.57
C ASP A 67 -2.23 -10.53 13.74
N GLU A 68 -3.15 -11.43 13.43
CA GLU A 68 -3.95 -12.10 14.46
C GLU A 68 -3.08 -12.93 15.42
N ASP A 69 -1.99 -13.53 14.94
CA ASP A 69 -1.07 -14.32 15.75
C ASP A 69 -0.25 -13.43 16.70
N ALA A 70 0.05 -12.18 16.30
CA ALA A 70 0.67 -11.18 17.17
C ALA A 70 -0.34 -10.44 18.07
N GLY A 71 -1.64 -10.71 17.94
CA GLY A 71 -2.70 -10.10 18.75
C GLY A 71 -3.07 -8.67 18.32
N GLU A 72 -2.75 -8.28 17.09
CA GLU A 72 -3.13 -6.99 16.52
C GLU A 72 -4.63 -6.95 16.22
N ARG A 73 -5.22 -5.76 16.32
CA ARG A 73 -6.65 -5.50 16.15
C ARG A 73 -6.94 -4.65 14.94
N ASP A 74 -6.07 -3.67 14.67
CA ASP A 74 -6.22 -2.71 13.58
C ASP A 74 -5.07 -2.82 12.58
N HIS A 75 -5.24 -2.22 11.40
CA HIS A 75 -4.26 -2.33 10.33
C HIS A 75 -2.96 -1.64 10.71
N GLY A 76 -1.84 -2.30 10.42
CA GLY A 76 -0.49 -1.81 10.71
C GLY A 76 0.18 -1.16 9.49
N LEU A 77 1.12 -0.25 9.73
CA LEU A 77 1.90 0.43 8.70
C LEU A 77 3.33 -0.09 8.65
N LEU A 78 3.73 -0.65 7.51
CA LEU A 78 5.12 -0.99 7.21
C LEU A 78 5.74 0.12 6.36
N LEU A 79 6.73 0.81 6.92
CA LEU A 79 7.57 1.76 6.20
C LEU A 79 8.80 1.05 5.66
N MET A 80 9.01 1.18 4.36
CA MET A 80 10.22 0.75 3.68
C MET A 80 10.90 1.96 3.03
N LYS A 81 12.20 2.12 3.25
CA LYS A 81 12.95 3.28 2.78
C LYS A 81 13.85 2.97 1.60
N GLY A 82 13.92 3.90 0.66
CA GLY A 82 14.83 3.88 -0.47
C GLY A 82 16.28 4.09 -0.02
N ALA A 83 17.19 3.20 -0.41
CA ALA A 83 18.62 3.36 -0.15
C ALA A 83 19.33 4.31 -1.15
N GLY A 84 18.64 4.73 -2.21
CA GLY A 84 19.12 5.65 -3.25
C GLY A 84 19.74 4.93 -4.44
N LYS A 85 20.08 5.70 -5.49
CA LYS A 85 20.60 5.20 -6.78
C LYS A 85 21.86 4.34 -6.68
N ASP A 86 22.63 4.50 -5.62
CA ASP A 86 23.89 3.75 -5.43
C ASP A 86 23.68 2.36 -4.84
N LYS A 87 22.48 2.08 -4.30
CA LYS A 87 22.15 0.83 -3.60
C LYS A 87 20.90 0.14 -4.14
N ASP A 88 20.16 0.77 -5.06
CA ASP A 88 18.99 0.29 -5.83
C ASP A 88 18.03 -0.62 -5.07
N ARG A 89 17.82 -0.36 -3.78
CA ARG A 89 17.01 -1.21 -2.92
C ARG A 89 16.16 -0.39 -1.97
N ILE A 90 14.88 -0.72 -1.94
CA ILE A 90 13.96 -0.34 -0.87
C ILE A 90 14.09 -1.39 0.24
N ARG A 91 14.19 -0.96 1.50
CA ARG A 91 14.39 -1.87 2.65
C ARG A 91 13.41 -1.56 3.77
N PRO A 92 12.90 -2.57 4.49
CA PRO A 92 12.11 -2.34 5.69
C PRO A 92 12.85 -1.42 6.67
N LYS A 93 12.15 -0.41 7.19
CA LYS A 93 12.69 0.56 8.15
C LYS A 93 11.98 0.48 9.50
N ALA A 94 10.64 0.44 9.49
CA ALA A 94 9.83 0.43 10.69
C ALA A 94 8.48 -0.22 10.41
N TYR A 95 7.90 -0.84 11.43
CA TYR A 95 6.55 -1.35 11.43
C TYR A 95 5.81 -0.77 12.64
N TYR A 96 4.59 -0.29 12.42
CA TYR A 96 3.73 0.29 13.44
C TYR A 96 2.39 -0.45 13.42
N PRO A 97 2.11 -1.34 14.39
CA PRO A 97 0.84 -2.05 14.45
C PRO A 97 -0.29 -1.12 14.91
N ASP A 98 -1.54 -1.59 14.77
CA ASP A 98 -2.74 -0.99 15.38
C ASP A 98 -2.94 0.51 15.10
N LEU A 99 -2.81 0.93 13.84
CA LEU A 99 -2.95 2.35 13.47
C LEU A 99 -4.30 2.70 12.85
N VAL A 100 -4.85 1.83 12.01
CA VAL A 100 -5.97 2.20 11.13
C VAL A 100 -7.07 1.16 11.21
N TRP A 101 -8.23 1.58 11.74
CA TRP A 101 -9.43 0.76 11.65
C TRP A 101 -9.88 0.61 10.21
N GLY A 102 -10.43 -0.55 9.86
CA GLY A 102 -11.09 -0.75 8.58
C GLY A 102 -11.47 -2.19 8.32
N GLY A 103 -12.17 -2.42 7.21
CA GLY A 103 -12.56 -3.76 6.77
C GLY A 103 -11.39 -4.56 6.21
N LEU A 104 -11.42 -5.87 6.47
CA LEU A 104 -10.49 -6.83 5.88
C LEU A 104 -10.73 -7.01 4.37
N PRO A 105 -9.71 -7.42 3.59
CA PRO A 105 -9.89 -7.83 2.20
C PRO A 105 -11.01 -8.85 2.02
N GLY A 106 -11.89 -8.63 1.04
CA GLY A 106 -13.06 -9.48 0.82
C GLY A 106 -14.25 -9.21 1.75
N GLY A 107 -14.11 -8.26 2.69
CA GLY A 107 -15.20 -7.77 3.53
C GLY A 107 -16.17 -6.84 2.79
N MET A 108 -17.07 -6.21 3.56
CA MET A 108 -18.03 -5.25 3.01
C MET A 108 -17.31 -4.05 2.38
N VAL A 109 -17.84 -3.56 1.26
CA VAL A 109 -17.38 -2.32 0.63
C VAL A 109 -17.77 -1.14 1.52
N GLY A 110 -16.95 -0.08 1.52
CA GLY A 110 -17.25 1.17 2.23
C GLY A 110 -16.60 1.34 3.59
N ASN A 111 -15.68 0.45 3.98
CA ASN A 111 -14.81 0.67 5.13
C ASN A 111 -13.34 0.28 4.87
N ARG A 112 -12.93 0.22 3.61
CA ARG A 112 -11.58 -0.23 3.25
C ARG A 112 -10.57 0.87 3.58
N PRO A 113 -9.63 0.64 4.50
CA PRO A 113 -8.68 1.67 4.85
C PRO A 113 -7.67 1.87 3.72
N SER A 114 -7.02 3.03 3.68
CA SER A 114 -6.04 3.31 2.64
C SER A 114 -4.91 4.20 3.12
N VAL A 115 -3.78 4.11 2.41
CA VAL A 115 -2.62 4.96 2.61
C VAL A 115 -2.30 5.75 1.35
N THR A 116 -1.92 7.02 1.53
CA THR A 116 -1.38 7.87 0.48
C THR A 116 -0.15 8.62 0.99
N ILE A 117 0.73 9.03 0.07
CA ILE A 117 1.84 9.95 0.36
C ILE A 117 1.55 11.25 -0.40
N ALA A 118 1.44 12.35 0.32
CA ALA A 118 1.18 13.66 -0.26
C ALA A 118 2.47 14.31 -0.80
N ALA A 119 2.31 15.32 -1.65
CA ALA A 119 3.44 16.03 -2.27
C ALA A 119 4.39 16.73 -1.28
N ASN A 120 3.92 16.98 -0.06
CA ASN A 120 4.72 17.53 1.05
C ASN A 120 5.37 16.43 1.92
N SER A 121 5.48 15.20 1.42
CA SER A 121 6.09 14.05 2.09
C SER A 121 5.34 13.54 3.32
N SER A 122 4.13 14.03 3.59
CA SER A 122 3.28 13.48 4.65
C SER A 122 2.59 12.20 4.19
N ILE A 123 2.47 11.23 5.11
CA ILE A 123 1.68 10.02 4.90
C ILE A 123 0.27 10.30 5.43
N ARG A 124 -0.77 9.92 4.69
CA ARG A 124 -2.16 10.01 5.15
C ARG A 124 -2.76 8.63 5.22
N LEU A 125 -3.27 8.29 6.40
CA LEU A 125 -3.96 7.03 6.68
C LEU A 125 -5.45 7.32 6.83
N LEU A 126 -6.25 6.81 5.90
CA LEU A 126 -7.69 6.96 5.90
C LEU A 126 -8.35 5.74 6.52
N SER A 127 -9.21 6.00 7.50
CA SER A 127 -10.18 5.07 8.07
C SER A 127 -11.57 5.67 7.89
N HIS A 128 -12.57 4.89 7.50
CA HIS A 128 -13.90 5.44 7.25
C HIS A 128 -14.97 4.35 7.27
N ASN A 129 -16.23 4.73 7.52
CA ASN A 129 -17.40 3.87 7.37
C ASN A 129 -18.49 4.61 6.58
N ASP A 130 -18.63 4.24 5.30
CA ASP A 130 -19.60 4.80 4.36
C ASP A 130 -20.79 3.88 4.12
N SER A 131 -20.80 2.66 4.67
CA SER A 131 -21.73 1.62 4.23
C SER A 131 -22.46 0.87 5.34
N VAL A 132 -21.95 0.86 6.58
CA VAL A 132 -22.56 0.12 7.69
C VAL A 132 -23.21 1.08 8.69
N GLY A 133 -24.45 0.80 9.08
CA GLY A 133 -25.17 1.58 10.09
C GLY A 133 -25.65 2.95 9.61
N ARG A 134 -26.19 3.73 10.57
CA ARG A 134 -26.79 5.05 10.34
C ARG A 134 -25.77 6.17 10.21
N HIS A 135 -24.73 6.12 11.03
CA HIS A 135 -23.71 7.15 11.10
C HIS A 135 -22.60 6.86 10.11
N ARG A 136 -22.30 7.84 9.25
CA ARG A 136 -21.11 7.81 8.41
C ARG A 136 -20.01 8.57 9.11
N TRP A 137 -18.79 8.08 8.96
CA TRP A 137 -17.64 8.79 9.50
C TRP A 137 -16.40 8.54 8.65
N SER A 138 -15.46 9.48 8.72
CA SER A 138 -14.15 9.39 8.12
C SER A 138 -13.12 9.99 9.08
N GLN A 139 -11.96 9.37 9.16
CA GLN A 139 -10.83 9.77 9.98
C GLN A 139 -9.56 9.67 9.14
N THR A 140 -8.75 10.74 9.13
CA THR A 140 -7.42 10.74 8.53
C THR A 140 -6.36 11.03 9.57
N LEU A 141 -5.43 10.10 9.78
CA LEU A 141 -4.17 10.37 10.47
C LEU A 141 -3.15 10.88 9.46
N THR A 142 -2.59 12.05 9.71
CA THR A 142 -1.48 12.58 8.93
C THR A 142 -0.19 12.36 9.70
N LEU A 143 0.75 11.63 9.11
CA LEU A 143 2.06 11.35 9.66
C LEU A 143 3.13 12.15 8.93
N ALA A 144 4.16 12.59 9.65
CA ALA A 144 5.31 13.25 9.06
C ALA A 144 6.61 12.68 9.64
N TRP A 145 7.59 12.42 8.77
CA TRP A 145 8.92 12.05 9.20
C TRP A 145 9.69 13.30 9.65
N ARG A 146 10.12 13.35 10.91
CA ARG A 146 10.90 14.47 11.46
C ARG A 146 11.92 13.94 12.45
N ASP A 147 13.15 14.44 12.36
CA ASP A 147 14.24 14.10 13.29
C ASP A 147 14.45 12.59 13.48
N GLY A 148 14.28 11.83 12.41
CA GLY A 148 14.44 10.37 12.40
C GLY A 148 13.28 9.58 13.01
N LYS A 149 12.15 10.24 13.32
CA LYS A 149 10.95 9.65 13.92
C LYS A 149 9.72 9.89 13.06
N MET A 150 8.76 8.97 13.15
CA MET A 150 7.44 9.17 12.58
C MET A 150 6.54 9.89 13.59
N MET A 151 6.17 11.12 13.25
CA MET A 151 5.37 12.00 14.11
C MET A 151 3.89 11.92 13.72
N LEU A 152 3.00 12.03 14.70
CA LEU A 152 1.59 12.36 14.45
C LEU A 152 1.51 13.86 14.15
N ALA A 153 1.29 14.19 12.88
CA ALA A 153 1.32 15.58 12.40
C ALA A 153 -0.05 16.22 12.33
N GLY A 154 -1.10 15.44 12.08
CA GLY A 154 -2.46 15.95 12.02
C GLY A 154 -3.51 14.86 12.20
N TYR A 155 -4.70 15.30 12.57
CA TYR A 155 -5.89 14.47 12.74
C TYR A 155 -7.08 15.18 12.13
N THR A 156 -7.73 14.56 11.17
CA THR A 156 -8.97 15.07 10.58
C THR A 156 -10.07 14.05 10.81
N TYR A 157 -11.25 14.50 11.25
CA TYR A 157 -12.41 13.66 11.47
C TYR A 157 -13.65 14.33 10.90
N SER A 158 -14.54 13.53 10.31
CA SER A 158 -15.88 13.96 9.96
C SER A 158 -16.89 12.85 10.26
N SER A 159 -18.10 13.25 10.61
CA SER A 159 -19.23 12.34 10.75
C SER A 159 -20.53 13.03 10.41
N TYR A 160 -21.53 12.26 10.00
CA TYR A 160 -22.89 12.75 9.83
C TYR A 160 -23.91 11.63 9.99
N ASP A 161 -25.14 12.03 10.33
CA ASP A 161 -26.29 11.14 10.38
C ASP A 161 -27.04 11.15 9.05
N THR A 162 -27.24 9.96 8.46
CA THR A 162 -27.90 9.83 7.16
C THR A 162 -29.41 10.10 7.17
N LEU A 163 -30.04 10.15 8.36
CA LEU A 163 -31.48 10.35 8.52
C LEU A 163 -31.84 11.76 8.98
N VAL A 164 -30.88 12.54 9.50
CA VAL A 164 -31.10 13.92 9.92
C VAL A 164 -30.71 14.86 8.80
N LYS A 165 -31.70 15.54 8.22
CA LYS A 165 -31.46 16.52 7.17
C LYS A 165 -30.95 17.82 7.80
N GLY A 166 -29.66 18.13 7.58
CA GLY A 166 -29.06 19.39 8.03
C GLY A 166 -28.68 19.43 9.51
N GLY A 167 -28.51 18.27 10.16
CA GLY A 167 -28.09 18.19 11.57
C GLY A 167 -27.33 16.90 11.86
N ASP A 168 -26.66 16.87 13.02
CA ASP A 168 -25.72 15.85 13.50
C ASP A 168 -24.45 15.70 12.65
N ALA A 169 -24.08 16.75 11.90
CA ALA A 169 -22.82 16.79 11.17
C ALA A 169 -21.71 17.34 12.06
N ARG A 170 -20.59 16.63 12.11
CA ARG A 170 -19.39 17.03 12.85
C ARG A 170 -18.21 17.02 11.91
N LYS A 171 -17.39 18.07 11.95
CA LYS A 171 -16.08 18.11 11.31
C LYS A 171 -15.04 18.58 12.31
N CYS A 172 -13.81 18.15 12.12
CA CYS A 172 -12.72 18.52 12.98
C CYS A 172 -11.40 18.35 12.24
N ASP A 173 -10.52 19.34 12.33
CA ASP A 173 -9.16 19.28 11.85
C ASP A 173 -8.21 19.78 12.94
N VAL A 174 -7.18 19.01 13.25
CA VAL A 174 -6.22 19.31 14.29
C VAL A 174 -4.81 19.19 13.73
N ASN A 175 -4.05 20.27 13.82
CA ASN A 175 -2.61 20.25 13.61
C ASN A 175 -1.91 19.83 14.90
N LEU A 176 -1.58 18.54 15.00
CA LEU A 176 -0.96 17.94 16.19
C LEU A 176 0.47 18.44 16.46
N LEU A 177 1.14 19.03 15.46
CA LEU A 177 2.45 19.65 15.67
C LEU A 177 2.35 20.98 16.43
N THR A 178 1.20 21.65 16.37
CA THR A 178 0.97 22.96 17.03
C THR A 178 -0.09 22.91 18.12
N GLY A 179 -0.87 21.82 18.20
CA GLY A 179 -2.02 21.68 19.08
C GLY A 179 -3.25 22.48 18.65
N ARG A 180 -3.16 23.32 17.61
CA ARG A 180 -4.30 24.11 17.12
C ARG A 180 -5.25 23.22 16.34
N GLY A 181 -6.54 23.38 16.60
CA GLY A 181 -7.59 22.71 15.86
C GLY A 181 -8.79 23.60 15.63
N GLU A 182 -9.62 23.15 14.70
CA GLU A 182 -10.93 23.70 14.41
C GLU A 182 -11.95 22.56 14.40
N ARG A 183 -13.16 22.84 14.85
CA ARG A 183 -14.28 21.91 14.77
C ARG A 183 -15.53 22.63 14.33
N GLU A 184 -16.39 21.91 13.65
CA GLU A 184 -17.70 22.34 13.21
C GLU A 184 -18.72 21.35 13.75
N VAL A 185 -19.72 21.81 14.50
CA VAL A 185 -20.83 21.00 15.01
C VAL A 185 -22.12 21.70 14.62
N ASP A 186 -22.94 21.04 13.80
CA ASP A 186 -24.22 21.60 13.34
C ASP A 186 -24.10 23.02 12.76
N GLU A 187 -23.06 23.24 11.93
CA GLU A 187 -22.71 24.52 11.28
C GLU A 187 -22.06 25.58 12.20
N ASP A 188 -21.93 25.31 13.50
CA ASP A 188 -21.18 26.16 14.42
C ASP A 188 -19.69 25.82 14.40
N GLU A 189 -18.87 26.76 13.92
CA GLU A 189 -17.41 26.65 13.89
C GLU A 189 -16.75 27.18 15.17
N GLU A 190 -15.82 26.40 15.72
CA GLU A 190 -15.03 26.75 16.90
C GLU A 190 -13.55 26.43 16.69
N GLN A 191 -12.69 27.39 17.01
CA GLN A 191 -11.25 27.16 17.12
C GLN A 191 -10.87 26.80 18.55
N PHE A 192 -9.96 25.83 18.69
CA PHE A 192 -9.46 25.39 19.99
C PHE A 192 -7.96 25.11 19.95
N THR A 193 -7.37 24.91 21.13
CA THR A 193 -5.96 24.53 21.27
C THR A 193 -5.81 23.45 22.32
N LEU A 194 -5.11 22.39 21.94
CA LEU A 194 -4.72 21.29 22.80
C LEU A 194 -3.30 21.55 23.33
N SER A 195 -3.12 21.41 24.64
CA SER A 195 -1.78 21.42 25.25
C SER A 195 -1.16 20.03 25.19
N LEU A 196 -0.76 19.62 23.99
CA LEU A 196 -0.08 18.35 23.73
C LEU A 196 1.42 18.61 23.53
N GLY A 197 2.25 17.76 24.12
CA GLY A 197 3.66 17.69 23.74
C GLY A 197 3.84 17.10 22.33
N PRO A 198 5.08 16.96 21.84
CA PRO A 198 5.33 16.28 20.57
C PRO A 198 4.82 14.84 20.63
N LEU A 199 3.99 14.44 19.66
CA LEU A 199 3.43 13.09 19.57
C LEU A 199 4.08 12.29 18.46
N THR A 200 4.53 11.07 18.79
CA THR A 200 4.96 10.09 17.78
C THR A 200 3.82 9.15 17.44
N VAL A 201 3.97 8.38 16.38
CA VAL A 201 3.00 7.32 16.03
C VAL A 201 2.79 6.32 17.17
N GLU A 202 3.81 6.08 18.00
CA GLU A 202 3.72 5.18 19.17
C GLU A 202 2.77 5.71 20.26
N ASP A 203 2.44 7.00 20.24
CA ASP A 203 1.48 7.59 21.17
C ASP A 203 0.01 7.38 20.73
N TRP A 204 -0.23 7.04 19.46
CA TRP A 204 -1.57 6.91 18.88
C TRP A 204 -2.53 6.00 19.67
N PRO A 205 -2.12 4.82 20.19
CA PRO A 205 -3.02 3.95 20.94
C PRO A 205 -3.66 4.61 22.17
N ARG A 206 -3.05 5.65 22.73
CA ARG A 206 -3.63 6.41 23.87
C ARG A 206 -4.83 7.27 23.46
N PHE A 207 -4.96 7.57 22.17
CA PHE A 207 -5.94 8.50 21.61
C PHE A 207 -6.93 7.82 20.66
N GLN A 208 -6.71 6.58 20.26
CA GLN A 208 -7.49 5.90 19.22
C GLN A 208 -9.01 5.92 19.45
N ASP A 209 -9.46 5.81 20.70
CA ASP A 209 -10.89 5.75 21.05
C ASP A 209 -11.50 7.15 21.21
N LYS A 210 -10.71 8.15 21.60
CA LYS A 210 -11.19 9.51 21.93
C LYS A 210 -10.95 10.52 20.81
N GLY A 211 -10.01 10.24 19.92
CA GLY A 211 -9.50 11.18 18.93
C GLY A 211 -8.90 12.44 19.58
N PHE A 212 -8.90 13.54 18.82
CA PHE A 212 -8.35 14.83 19.22
C PHE A 212 -9.37 15.99 19.17
N CYS A 213 -10.63 15.70 18.86
CA CYS A 213 -11.63 16.74 18.58
C CYS A 213 -12.37 17.27 19.81
N GLY A 214 -12.28 16.56 20.95
CA GLY A 214 -12.98 16.94 22.18
C GLY A 214 -14.50 17.04 22.00
N ILE A 215 -15.06 16.25 21.06
CA ILE A 215 -16.49 16.14 20.82
C ILE A 215 -16.94 14.89 21.57
N GLU A 216 -17.56 15.07 22.74
CA GLU A 216 -18.25 14.00 23.47
C GLU A 216 -19.66 13.78 22.91
#